data_AF-A0A7L6WQ33-F1
#
_entry.id   AF-A0A7L6WQ33-F1
#
_cell.length_a   1.000
_cell.length_b   1.000
_cell.length_c   1.000
_cell.angle_alpha   90.00
_cell.angle_beta   90.00
_cell.angle_gamma   90.00
#
_symmetry.space_group_name_H-M   'P 1'
#
loop_
_entity.id
_entity.type
_entity.pdbx_description
1 polymer ?
#
loop_
_entity_poly.entity_id
_entity_poly.type
_entity_poly.pdbx_seq_one_letter_code
_entity_poly.pdbx_strand_id
1 'polypeptide(L)' 'MEIGQIVTLQPKSLSYQGDSLTLYQDEQLQILDLTNSEVTFKRLSDGKTHTVPRSSIEFLVE' A
#
# COMPACT_ATOMS: atom_id res chain seq x y z
N MET A 1 5.74 -10.55 -2.83
CA MET A 1 5.02 -9.86 -1.73
C MET A 1 4.45 -10.91 -0.82
N GLU A 2 4.79 -10.81 0.45
CA GLU A 2 4.32 -11.72 1.49
C GLU A 2 3.73 -10.90 2.65
N ILE A 3 2.86 -11.53 3.45
CA ILE A 3 2.28 -10.89 4.64
C ILE A 3 3.40 -10.62 5.66
N GLY A 4 3.36 -9.44 6.28
CA GLY A 4 4.36 -8.99 7.24
C GLY A 4 5.58 -8.33 6.60
N GLN A 5 5.70 -8.36 5.28
CA GLN A 5 6.77 -7.70 4.56
C GLN A 5 6.65 -6.16 4.66
N ILE A 6 7.80 -5.50 4.87
CA ILE A 6 7.93 -4.06 4.70
C ILE A 6 8.31 -3.80 3.24
N VAL A 7 7.55 -2.96 2.57
CA VAL A 7 7.76 -2.59 1.17
C VAL A 7 7.92 -1.08 1.04
N THR A 8 8.77 -0.67 0.11
CA THR A 8 9.00 0.73 -0.24
C THR A 8 8.14 1.07 -1.46
N LEU A 9 7.30 2.09 -1.32
CA LEU A 9 6.51 2.60 -2.44
C LEU A 9 7.37 3.34 -3.45
N GLN A 10 7.16 3.05 -4.72
CA GLN A 10 7.60 3.92 -5.81
C GLN A 10 6.60 5.06 -6.02
N PRO A 11 7.03 6.19 -6.61
CA PRO A 11 6.17 7.35 -6.80
C PRO A 11 5.00 7.00 -7.73
N LYS A 12 3.81 6.74 -7.17
CA LYS A 12 2.55 6.72 -7.89
C LYS A 12 1.43 7.20 -6.99
N SER A 13 0.72 8.24 -7.43
CA SER A 13 -0.50 8.73 -6.79
C SER A 13 -1.58 7.65 -6.87
N LEU A 14 -2.08 7.20 -5.73
CA LEU A 14 -3.17 6.23 -5.67
C LEU A 14 -4.50 6.97 -5.50
N SER A 15 -5.41 6.80 -6.44
CA SER A 15 -6.78 7.30 -6.31
C SER A 15 -7.73 6.11 -6.31
N TYR A 16 -8.51 5.95 -5.23
CA TYR A 16 -9.47 4.85 -5.15
C TYR A 16 -10.78 5.28 -4.46
N GLN A 17 -11.91 4.94 -5.08
CA GLN A 17 -13.27 5.08 -4.52
C GLN A 17 -13.64 6.44 -3.90
N GLY A 18 -13.18 7.55 -4.46
CA GLY A 18 -13.57 8.89 -3.98
C GLY A 18 -12.86 9.33 -2.68
N ASP A 19 -12.07 8.45 -2.07
CA ASP A 19 -11.07 8.79 -1.06
C ASP A 19 -9.70 8.97 -1.73
N SER A 20 -9.11 10.15 -1.53
CA SER A 20 -7.78 10.44 -2.06
C SER A 20 -6.71 9.92 -1.09
N LEU A 21 -6.25 8.69 -1.31
CA LEU A 21 -5.12 8.14 -0.56
C LEU A 21 -3.79 8.52 -1.22
N THR A 22 -3.29 9.70 -0.93
CA THR A 22 -1.95 10.11 -1.40
C THR A 22 -0.88 9.28 -0.70
N LEU A 23 -0.16 8.47 -1.47
CA LEU A 23 1.01 7.72 -1.04
C LEU A 23 2.25 8.42 -1.58
N TYR A 24 3.26 8.59 -0.75
CA TYR A 24 4.49 9.27 -1.14
C TYR A 24 5.52 8.28 -1.65
N GLN A 25 6.39 8.76 -2.54
CA GLN A 25 7.59 8.03 -2.91
C GLN A 25 8.42 7.69 -1.66
N ASP A 26 8.98 6.50 -1.65
CA ASP A 26 9.81 5.97 -0.56
C ASP A 26 9.06 5.78 0.76
N GLU A 27 7.72 5.86 0.75
CA GLU A 27 6.92 5.57 1.94
C GLU A 27 6.98 4.06 2.25
N GLN A 28 7.31 3.76 3.50
CA GLN A 28 7.35 2.39 3.99
C GLN A 28 5.96 1.93 4.45
N LEU A 29 5.49 0.85 3.85
CA LEU A 29 4.25 0.20 4.22
C LEU A 29 4.52 -1.20 4.74
N GLN A 30 3.76 -1.61 5.74
CA GLN A 30 3.71 -2.99 6.18
C GLN A 30 2.48 -3.67 5.57
N ILE A 31 2.69 -4.72 4.77
CA ILE A 31 1.58 -5.51 4.23
C ILE A 31 0.99 -6.35 5.36
N LEU A 32 -0.27 -6.12 5.68
CA LEU A 32 -1.00 -6.85 6.72
C LEU A 32 -1.82 -8.00 6.14
N ASP A 33 -2.41 -7.79 4.97
CA ASP A 33 -3.16 -8.82 4.27
C ASP A 33 -3.06 -8.61 2.75
N LEU A 34 -3.08 -9.71 2.00
CA LEU A 34 -2.91 -9.71 0.57
C LEU A 34 -3.80 -10.78 -0.07
N THR A 35 -4.81 -10.32 -0.80
CA THR A 35 -5.68 -11.19 -1.59
C THR A 35 -5.41 -10.99 -3.09
N ASN A 36 -6.16 -11.72 -3.92
CA ASN A 36 -6.07 -11.57 -5.37
C ASN A 36 -6.64 -10.22 -5.85
N SER A 37 -7.62 -9.67 -5.13
CA SER A 37 -8.33 -8.44 -5.51
C SER A 37 -7.90 -7.22 -4.71
N GLU A 38 -7.45 -7.41 -3.47
CA GLU A 38 -7.22 -6.33 -2.51
C GLU A 38 -5.91 -6.51 -1.75
N VAL A 39 -5.41 -5.41 -1.20
CA VAL A 39 -4.27 -5.38 -0.31
C VAL A 39 -4.59 -4.47 0.87
N THR A 40 -4.33 -5.00 2.06
CA THR A 40 -4.42 -4.24 3.31
C THR A 40 -3.02 -3.97 3.81
N PHE A 41 -2.70 -2.71 4.04
CA PHE A 41 -1.39 -2.30 4.53
C PHE A 41 -1.52 -1.26 5.63
N LYS A 42 -0.51 -1.23 6.49
CA LYS A 42 -0.31 -0.20 7.50
C LYS A 42 0.78 0.76 7.05
N ARG A 43 0.47 2.06 7.09
CA ARG A 43 1.47 3.11 6.92
C ARG A 43 2.35 3.18 8.17
N LEU A 44 3.65 3.11 8.01
CA LEU A 44 4.57 3.26 9.14
C LEU A 44 4.72 4.73 9.57
N SER A 45 4.37 5.68 8.70
CA SER A 45 4.43 7.13 8.94
C SER A 45 3.43 7.61 9.99
N ASP A 46 2.17 7.14 9.92
CA ASP A 46 1.07 7.57 10.80
C ASP A 46 0.39 6.40 11.55
N GLY A 47 0.76 5.16 11.25
CA GLY A 47 0.21 3.96 11.87
C GLY A 47 -1.17 3.56 11.38
N LYS A 48 -1.75 4.24 10.38
CA LYS A 48 -3.10 3.95 9.87
C LYS A 48 -3.09 2.76 8.90
N THR A 49 -4.17 2.00 8.95
CA THR A 49 -4.42 0.87 8.05
C THR A 49 -5.34 1.27 6.92
N HIS A 50 -5.00 0.86 5.70
CA HIS A 50 -5.78 1.09 4.50
C HIS A 50 -5.96 -0.22 3.72
N THR A 51 -7.14 -0.39 3.13
CA THR A 51 -7.45 -1.48 2.19
C THR A 51 -7.77 -0.87 0.85
N VAL A 52 -7.05 -1.29 -0.19
CA VAL A 52 -7.21 -0.79 -1.56
C VAL A 52 -7.19 -1.97 -2.54
N PRO A 53 -7.72 -1.84 -3.75
CA PRO A 53 -7.56 -2.87 -4.77
C PRO A 53 -6.10 -3.05 -5.07
N ARG A 54 -5.73 -4.30 -5.26
CA ARG A 54 -4.39 -4.65 -5.67
C ARG A 54 -3.99 -3.98 -6.99
N SER A 55 -4.95 -3.78 -7.91
CA SER A 55 -4.71 -3.10 -9.19
C SER A 55 -4.41 -1.61 -9.04
N SER A 56 -4.73 -1.00 -7.90
CA SER A 56 -4.50 0.43 -7.67
C SER A 56 -3.08 0.72 -7.21
N ILE A 57 -2.31 -0.28 -6.76
CA ILE A 57 -0.99 -0.12 -6.15
C ILE A 57 0.04 -1.02 -6.81
N GLU A 58 1.18 -0.45 -7.17
CA GLU A 58 2.36 -1.19 -7.59
C GLU A 58 3.38 -1.15 -6.46
N PHE A 59 3.72 -2.32 -5.93
CA PHE A 59 4.76 -2.45 -4.94
C PHE A 59 6.05 -2.89 -5.61
N LEU A 60 7.15 -2.24 -5.27
CA LEU A 60 8.47 -2.73 -5.59
C LEU A 60 8.95 -3.57 -4.40
N VAL A 61 9.23 -4.83 -4.71
CA VAL A 61 9.71 -5.83 -3.75
C VAL A 61 11.18 -6.01 -4.09
N GLU A 62 12.08 -5.49 -3.25
CA GLU A 62 13.50 -5.86 -3.31
C GLU A 62 13.71 -7.29 -2.79
#